data_AF-A0A6N7WCS6-F1
#
_entry.id   AF-A0A6N7WCS6-F1
#
_cell.length_a   1.000
_cell.length_b   1.000
_cell.length_c   1.000
_cell.angle_alpha   90.00
_cell.angle_beta   90.00
_cell.angle_gamma   90.00
#
_symmetry.space_group_name_H-M   'P 1'
#
loop_
_entity.id
_entity.type
_entity.pdbx_description
1 polymer ?
#
loop_
_entity_poly.entity_id
_entity_poly.type
_entity_poly.pdbx_seq_one_letter_code
_entity_poly.pdbx_strand_id
1 'polypeptide(L)' 'MATKKLKTKITRLETIAEALEQNDLDLEKSLALFEEGMKLVKECGSDLDGVEEKVTILTADNQEMPYEGETEE' A
#
# COMPACT_ATOMS: atom_id res chain seq x y z
N MET A 1 11.55 -1.52 7.09
CA MET A 1 10.78 -0.41 7.71
C MET A 1 9.47 -0.12 6.98
N ALA A 2 9.46 0.03 5.64
CA ALA A 2 8.25 0.36 4.85
C ALA A 2 7.06 -0.59 5.09
N THR A 3 7.29 -1.91 5.09
CA THR A 3 6.25 -2.91 5.35
C THR A 3 5.62 -2.79 6.75
N LYS A 4 6.42 -2.39 7.76
CA LYS A 4 5.92 -2.17 9.13
C LYS A 4 5.01 -0.94 9.18
N LYS A 5 5.33 0.13 8.43
CA LYS A 5 4.50 1.33 8.33
C LYS A 5 3.16 1.04 7.65
N LEU A 6 3.17 0.30 6.53
CA LEU A 6 1.94 -0.09 5.84
C LEU A 6 1.02 -0.91 6.76
N LYS A 7 1.58 -1.90 7.47
CA LYS A 7 0.81 -2.70 8.44
C LYS A 7 0.19 -1.83 9.54
N THR A 8 0.92 -0.84 10.06
CA THR A 8 0.36 0.10 11.04
C THR A 8 -0.81 0.92 10.49
N LYS A 9 -0.73 1.40 9.24
CA LYS A 9 -1.83 2.14 8.61
C LYS A 9 -3.07 1.25 8.41
N ILE A 10 -2.88 0.01 8.00
CA ILE A 10 -3.96 -0.98 7.87
C ILE A 10 -4.61 -1.25 9.22
N THR A 11 -3.84 -1.48 10.27
CA THR A 11 -4.39 -1.68 11.62
C THR A 11 -5.16 -0.45 12.11
N ARG A 12 -4.71 0.76 11.78
CA ARG A 12 -5.46 1.97 12.12
C ARG A 12 -6.79 2.06 11.36
N LEU A 13 -6.82 1.68 10.08
CA LEU A 13 -8.05 1.60 9.29
C LEU A 13 -9.06 0.61 9.89
N GLU A 14 -8.60 -0.56 10.35
CA GLU A 14 -9.45 -1.54 11.04
C GLU A 14 -10.06 -0.93 12.31
N THR A 15 -9.26 -0.24 13.12
CA THR A 15 -9.75 0.43 14.34
C THR A 15 -10.77 1.53 14.02
N ILE A 16 -10.57 2.29 12.94
CA ILE A 16 -11.50 3.33 12.50
C ILE A 16 -12.82 2.69 12.05
N ALA A 17 -12.76 1.62 11.26
CA ALA A 17 -13.95 0.91 10.79
C ALA A 17 -14.77 0.36 11.97
N GLU A 18 -14.12 -0.32 12.92
CA GLU A 18 -14.76 -0.82 14.14
C GLU A 18 -15.43 0.31 14.94
N ALA A 19 -14.76 1.45 15.10
CA ALA A 19 -15.32 2.59 15.82
C ALA A 19 -16.55 3.20 15.12
N LEU A 20 -16.52 3.30 13.79
CA LEU A 20 -17.65 3.81 13.00
C LEU A 20 -18.84 2.85 13.00
N GLU A 21 -18.60 1.53 13.02
CA GLU A 21 -19.66 0.52 13.08
C GLU A 21 -20.41 0.53 14.42
N GLN A 22 -19.73 0.83 15.53
CA GLN A 22 -20.33 0.84 16.87
C GLN A 22 -21.41 1.92 17.08
N ASN A 23 -21.52 2.92 16.20
CA ASN A 23 -22.56 3.97 16.23
C ASN A 23 -22.69 4.75 17.57
N ASP A 24 -21.70 4.66 18.46
CA ASP A 24 -21.65 5.36 19.77
C ASP A 24 -20.89 6.71 19.69
N LEU A 25 -20.59 7.16 18.48
CA LEU A 25 -19.84 8.38 18.22
C LEU A 25 -20.80 9.52 17.87
N ASP A 26 -20.49 10.72 18.37
CA ASP A 26 -21.12 11.92 17.88
C ASP A 26 -20.70 12.22 16.43
N LEU A 27 -21.52 13.00 15.73
CA LEU A 27 -21.34 13.29 14.31
C LEU A 27 -19.96 13.90 13.99
N GLU A 28 -19.45 14.75 14.86
CA GLU A 28 -18.16 15.42 14.67
C GLU A 28 -17.01 14.40 14.73
N LYS A 29 -17.03 13.48 15.70
CA LYS A 29 -16.06 12.38 15.80
C LYS A 29 -16.17 11.41 14.64
N SER A 30 -17.38 11.05 14.21
CA SER A 30 -17.60 10.17 13.05
C SER A 30 -17.03 10.79 11.78
N LEU A 31 -17.24 12.08 11.56
CA LEU A 31 -16.67 12.80 10.41
C LEU A 31 -15.14 12.85 10.48
N ALA A 32 -14.57 13.16 11.64
CA ALA A 32 -13.12 13.19 11.81
C ALA A 32 -12.46 11.83 11.53
N LEU A 33 -13.06 10.75 12.05
CA LEU A 33 -12.57 9.38 11.80
C LEU A 33 -12.72 8.97 10.34
N PHE A 34 -13.81 9.36 9.68
CA PHE A 34 -14.00 9.12 8.26
C PHE A 34 -12.94 9.84 7.42
N GLU A 35 -12.66 11.12 7.69
CA GLU A 35 -11.60 11.88 7.02
C GLU A 35 -10.22 11.25 7.22
N GLU A 36 -9.91 10.82 8.45
CA GLU A 36 -8.68 10.10 8.77
C GLU A 36 -8.59 8.80 7.95
N GLY A 37 -9.67 8.01 7.92
CA GLY A 37 -9.75 6.77 7.16
C GLY A 37 -9.51 7.00 5.67
N MET A 38 -10.17 8.00 5.07
CA MET A 38 -9.97 8.34 3.66
C MET A 38 -8.53 8.73 3.34
N LYS A 39 -7.89 9.48 4.24
CA LYS A 39 -6.47 9.83 4.08
C LYS A 39 -5.57 8.59 4.16
N LEU A 40 -5.80 7.71 5.12
CA LEU A 40 -5.03 6.48 5.28
C LEU A 40 -5.17 5.55 4.08
N VAL A 41 -6.38 5.40 3.51
CA VAL A 41 -6.61 4.61 2.28
C VAL A 41 -5.76 5.15 1.13
N LYS A 42 -5.77 6.47 0.92
CA LYS A 42 -4.97 7.11 -0.13
C LYS A 42 -3.48 6.87 0.07
N GLU A 43 -3.01 7.03 1.30
CA GLU A 43 -1.60 6.79 1.62
C GLU A 43 -1.18 5.33 1.46
N CYS A 44 -2.04 4.37 1.83
CA CYS A 44 -1.77 2.94 1.61
C CYS A 44 -1.65 2.62 0.12
N GLY A 45 -2.50 3.20 -0.73
CA GLY A 45 -2.39 3.08 -2.18
C GLY A 45 -1.03 3.57 -2.69
N SER A 46 -0.63 4.79 -2.33
CA SER A 46 0.67 5.33 -2.75
C SER A 46 1.87 4.54 -2.20
N ASP A 47 1.76 3.99 -0.99
CA ASP A 47 2.80 3.12 -0.42
C ASP A 47 2.91 1.80 -1.22
N LEU A 48 1.80 1.24 -1.69
CA LEU A 48 1.77 0.04 -2.53
C LEU A 48 2.32 0.30 -3.93
N ASP A 49 1.93 1.41 -4.56
CA ASP A 49 2.43 1.82 -5.88
C ASP A 49 3.96 1.90 -5.88
N GLY A 50 4.54 2.53 -4.84
CA GLY A 50 5.99 2.66 -4.70
C GLY A 50 6.71 1.34 -4.35
N VAL A 51 5.99 0.32 -3.87
CA VAL A 51 6.52 -1.03 -3.69
C VAL A 51 6.47 -1.79 -5.01
N GLU A 52 5.36 -1.70 -5.74
CA GLU A 52 5.19 -2.31 -7.06
C GLU A 52 6.26 -1.82 -8.03
N GLU A 53 6.49 -0.50 -8.11
CA GLU A 53 7.54 0.09 -8.95
C GLU A 53 8.93 -0.50 -8.63
N LYS A 54 9.27 -0.65 -7.34
CA LYS A 54 10.55 -1.24 -6.93
C LYS A 54 10.65 -2.71 -7.31
N VAL A 55 9.57 -3.46 -7.18
CA VAL A 55 9.52 -4.86 -7.62
C VAL A 55 9.73 -4.91 -9.14
N THR A 56 9.02 -4.10 -9.91
CA THR A 56 9.18 -4.03 -11.37
C THR A 56 10.61 -3.77 -11.78
N ILE A 57 11.29 -2.77 -11.19
CA ILE A 57 12.70 -2.48 -11.48
C ILE A 57 13.59 -3.69 -11.15
N LEU A 58 13.46 -4.26 -9.96
CA LEU A 58 14.27 -5.42 -9.54
C LEU A 58 14.04 -6.66 -10.41
N THR A 59 12.82 -6.85 -10.93
CA THR A 59 12.50 -8.01 -11.77
C THR A 59 12.95 -7.78 -13.22
N ALA A 60 12.90 -6.54 -13.70
CA ALA A 60 13.42 -6.15 -15.01
C ALA A 60 14.95 -6.27 -15.07
N ASP A 61 15.66 -5.88 -14.01
CA ASP A 61 17.12 -6.05 -13.89
C ASP A 61 17.55 -7.53 -13.83
N ASN A 62 16.64 -8.43 -13.46
CA ASN A 62 16.86 -9.88 -13.41
C ASN A 62 16.37 -10.63 -14.65
N GLN A 63 15.91 -9.91 -15.69
CA GLN A 63 15.82 -10.51 -17.02
C GLN A 63 17.25 -10.64 -17.57
N GLU A 64 17.81 -11.85 -17.50
CA GLU A 64 18.95 -12.24 -18.32
C GLU A 64 18.69 -11.77 -19.75
N MET A 65 19.56 -10.90 -20.27
CA MET A 65 19.58 -10.65 -21.70
C MET A 65 19.69 -12.02 -22.39
N PRO A 66 18.82 -12.34 -23.35
CA PRO A 66 18.97 -13.59 -24.09
C PRO A 66 20.39 -13.61 -24.65
N TYR A 67 21.16 -14.62 -24.26
CA TYR A 67 22.47 -14.87 -24.84
C TYR A 67 22.24 -15.16 -26.32
N GLU A 68 22.50 -14.16 -27.18
CA GLU A 68 22.70 -14.37 -28.61
C GLU A 68 24.02 -15.11 -28.76
N GLY A 69 23.97 -16.43 -28.54
CA GLY A 69 25.05 -17.30 -28.94
C GLY A 69 25.22 -17.15 -30.45
N GLU A 70 26.41 -16.72 -30.87
CA GLU A 70 26.78 -16.71 -32.28
C GLU A 70 26.51 -18.11 -32.83
N THR A 71 25.48 -18.24 -33.68
CA THR A 71 25.32 -19.44 -34.49
C THR A 71 26.44 -19.41 -35.50
N GLU A 72 27.56 -20.06 -35.16
CA GLU A 72 28.59 -20.39 -36.15
C GLU A 72 27.95 -21.30 -37.21
N GLU A 73 28.13 -20.89 -38.48
CA GLU A 73 27.55 -21.50 -39.70
C GLU A 73 27.88 -22.99 -39.90
#